data_AF-A0A1J5Q7B2-F1
#
_entry.id   AF-A0A1J5Q7B2-F1
#
_cell.length_a   1.000
_cell.length_b   1.000
_cell.length_c   1.000
_cell.angle_alpha   90.00
_cell.angle_beta   90.00
_cell.angle_gamma   90.00
#
_symmetry.space_group_name_H-M   'P 1'
#
loop_
_entity.id
_entity.type
_entity.pdbx_description
1 polymer ?
#
loop_
_entity_poly.entity_id
_entity_poly.type
_entity_poly.pdbx_seq_one_letter_code
_entity_poly.pdbx_strand_id
1 'polypeptide(L)'
;MSVDASAAATATTGIYTTPATTTAPPKQTLDSQAFLQLLVTQLTNQDPSSPMDTNQMMTQTTQLSSMEQLTALSATSQQSFALQMRSSAAALIGQKVSYTNAKGVAATGIATAVSFAATTPTVTVGSDVVPLDSVSAVTSSSASTSA
;
A
#
# COMPACT_ATOMS: atom_id res chain seq x y z
N MET A 1 -56.89 20.75 -16.86
CA MET A 1 -56.58 20.98 -15.43
C MET A 1 -56.52 19.62 -14.78
N SER A 2 -55.30 19.20 -14.42
CA SER A 2 -54.99 17.83 -14.01
C SER A 2 -55.56 17.51 -12.63
N VAL A 3 -56.12 16.31 -12.54
CA VAL A 3 -56.53 15.64 -11.31
C VAL A 3 -55.37 14.82 -10.76
N ASP A 4 -55.15 15.02 -9.47
CA ASP A 4 -54.92 14.06 -8.37
C ASP A 4 -53.82 12.98 -8.42
N ALA A 5 -53.15 12.91 -7.26
CA ALA A 5 -52.51 11.81 -6.54
C ALA A 5 -51.77 10.68 -7.30
N SER A 6 -50.53 10.43 -6.87
CA SER A 6 -50.20 9.23 -6.09
C SER A 6 -48.69 9.12 -5.90
N ALA A 7 -48.29 8.68 -4.71
CA ALA A 7 -46.92 8.35 -4.35
C ALA A 7 -46.31 7.32 -5.32
N ALA A 8 -45.05 7.53 -5.69
CA ALA A 8 -44.22 6.51 -6.33
C ALA A 8 -42.79 6.59 -5.76
N ALA A 9 -42.29 5.42 -5.42
CA ALA A 9 -41.01 5.17 -4.78
C ALA A 9 -39.83 5.79 -5.51
N THR A 10 -38.94 6.46 -4.78
CA THR A 10 -37.60 6.80 -5.26
C THR A 10 -36.71 5.58 -5.13
N ALA A 11 -36.83 4.63 -6.05
CA ALA A 11 -35.78 3.69 -6.39
C ALA A 11 -34.97 4.29 -7.54
N THR A 12 -33.90 5.03 -7.23
CA THR A 12 -32.87 5.37 -8.22
C THR A 12 -31.83 4.26 -8.21
N THR A 13 -31.92 3.41 -9.23
CA THR A 13 -30.87 2.50 -9.69
C THR A 13 -29.91 3.26 -10.61
N GLY A 14 -28.61 3.14 -10.36
CA GLY A 14 -27.52 3.58 -11.26
C GLY A 14 -26.41 4.35 -10.53
N ILE A 15 -25.10 4.24 -10.82
CA ILE A 15 -24.40 3.61 -11.95
C ILE A 15 -22.94 3.27 -11.49
N TYR A 16 -22.77 2.53 -10.39
CA TYR A 16 -21.44 2.01 -10.02
C TYR A 16 -21.49 0.51 -9.69
N THR A 17 -22.17 -0.26 -10.53
CA THR A 17 -21.80 -1.67 -10.73
C THR A 17 -20.69 -1.69 -11.77
N THR A 18 -19.44 -1.59 -11.33
CA THR A 18 -18.30 -2.06 -12.12
C THR A 18 -18.34 -3.58 -12.14
N PRO A 19 -18.57 -4.23 -13.29
CA PRO A 19 -18.31 -5.64 -13.43
C PRO A 19 -16.81 -5.86 -13.69
N ALA A 20 -16.34 -7.01 -13.24
CA ALA A 20 -15.04 -7.60 -13.53
C ALA A 20 -13.85 -6.95 -12.79
N THR A 21 -12.91 -7.70 -12.23
CA THR A 21 -12.48 -9.05 -12.57
C THR A 21 -12.21 -9.82 -11.29
N THR A 22 -12.71 -11.05 -11.21
CA THR A 22 -12.07 -12.12 -10.43
C THR A 22 -10.57 -12.01 -10.62
N THR A 23 -9.86 -11.62 -9.57
CA THR A 23 -8.41 -11.76 -9.45
C THR A 23 -8.12 -13.23 -9.68
N ALA A 24 -7.74 -13.58 -10.91
CA ALA A 24 -7.12 -14.86 -11.17
C ALA A 24 -5.95 -15.00 -10.18
N PRO A 25 -5.79 -16.16 -9.52
CA PRO A 25 -4.63 -16.36 -8.66
C PRO A 25 -3.36 -16.04 -9.47
N PRO A 26 -2.32 -15.49 -8.81
CA PRO A 26 -1.15 -14.98 -9.49
C PRO A 26 -0.54 -16.09 -10.35
N LYS A 27 -0.29 -15.79 -11.63
CA LYS A 27 0.34 -16.70 -12.61
C LYS A 27 1.63 -17.39 -12.07
N GLN A 28 2.27 -16.83 -11.04
CA GLN A 28 3.38 -17.44 -10.29
C GLN A 28 3.10 -18.85 -9.75
N THR A 29 1.89 -19.17 -9.27
CA THR A 29 1.62 -20.51 -8.69
C THR A 29 1.49 -21.59 -9.76
N LEU A 30 1.12 -21.20 -10.99
CA LEU A 30 1.03 -22.09 -12.14
C LEU A 30 2.42 -22.49 -12.66
N ASP A 31 3.42 -21.61 -12.55
CA ASP A 31 4.78 -21.86 -13.05
C ASP A 31 5.55 -22.87 -12.19
N SER A 32 5.40 -22.83 -10.86
CA SER A 32 5.97 -23.84 -9.95
C SER A 32 5.26 -25.21 -10.06
N GLN A 33 3.98 -25.25 -10.43
CA GLN A 33 3.24 -26.50 -10.66
C GLN A 33 3.57 -27.10 -12.04
N ALA A 34 3.75 -26.26 -13.06
CA ALA A 34 4.29 -26.66 -14.36
C ALA A 34 5.73 -27.18 -14.23
N PHE A 35 6.54 -26.61 -13.33
CA PHE A 35 7.88 -27.09 -12.97
C PHE A 35 7.88 -28.50 -12.39
N LEU A 36 7.03 -28.80 -11.40
CA LEU A 36 6.93 -30.15 -10.82
C LEU A 36 6.39 -31.16 -11.84
N GLN A 37 5.46 -30.76 -12.70
CA GLN A 37 4.98 -31.60 -13.80
C GLN A 37 6.08 -31.89 -14.83
N LEU A 38 6.89 -30.90 -15.21
CA LEU A 38 8.01 -31.09 -16.15
C LEU A 38 9.16 -31.90 -15.53
N LEU A 39 9.41 -31.79 -14.23
CA LEU A 39 10.39 -32.61 -13.50
C LEU A 39 9.99 -34.09 -13.50
N VAL A 40 8.71 -34.38 -13.24
CA VAL A 40 8.15 -35.75 -13.27
C VAL A 40 8.10 -36.29 -14.70
N THR A 41 7.81 -35.43 -15.69
CA THR A 41 7.76 -35.81 -17.11
C THR A 41 9.16 -36.11 -17.67
N GLN A 42 10.19 -35.36 -17.27
CA GLN A 42 11.58 -35.64 -17.69
C GLN A 42 12.15 -36.91 -17.03
N LEU A 43 11.79 -37.21 -15.79
CA LEU A 43 12.15 -38.47 -15.12
C LEU A 43 11.54 -39.71 -15.80
N THR A 44 10.43 -39.54 -16.51
CA THR A 44 9.70 -40.64 -17.17
C THR A 44 10.01 -40.81 -18.66
N ASN A 45 10.62 -39.82 -19.34
CA ASN A 45 10.79 -39.84 -20.81
C ASN A 45 12.16 -39.40 -21.38
N GLN A 46 13.19 -39.12 -20.58
CA GLN A 46 14.46 -38.64 -21.17
C GLN A 46 15.35 -39.78 -21.67
N ASP A 47 15.42 -39.92 -23.00
CA ASP A 47 16.59 -40.41 -23.72
C ASP A 47 17.81 -39.51 -23.36
N PRO A 48 18.97 -40.09 -22.99
CA PRO A 48 20.11 -39.41 -22.38
C PRO A 48 20.87 -38.36 -23.23
N SER A 49 20.49 -38.10 -24.48
CA SER A 49 21.37 -37.39 -25.43
C SER A 49 21.35 -35.85 -25.43
N SER A 50 20.43 -35.15 -24.75
CA SER A 50 20.52 -33.66 -24.59
C SER A 50 19.75 -33.05 -23.39
N PRO A 51 20.08 -33.41 -22.14
CA PRO A 51 19.48 -32.81 -20.95
C PRO A 51 19.95 -31.38 -20.61
N MET A 52 20.92 -30.79 -21.35
CA MET A 52 21.57 -29.52 -20.94
C MET A 52 20.76 -28.24 -21.23
N ASP A 53 20.07 -28.13 -22.38
CA ASP A 53 19.39 -26.88 -22.77
C ASP A 53 18.19 -26.55 -21.86
N THR A 54 17.37 -27.55 -21.54
CA THR A 54 16.19 -27.37 -20.68
C THR A 54 16.56 -26.99 -19.25
N ASN A 55 17.65 -27.56 -18.70
CA ASN A 55 18.13 -27.21 -17.36
C ASN A 55 18.72 -25.79 -17.30
N GLN A 56 19.41 -25.34 -18.35
CA GLN A 56 19.93 -23.96 -18.41
C GLN A 56 18.81 -22.93 -18.54
N MET A 57 17.84 -23.15 -19.42
CA MET A 57 16.66 -22.26 -19.54
C MET A 57 15.85 -22.21 -18.25
N MET A 58 15.68 -23.35 -17.57
CA MET A 58 15.00 -23.43 -16.27
C MET A 58 15.73 -22.64 -15.18
N THR A 59 17.06 -22.79 -15.10
CA THR A 59 17.88 -22.06 -14.13
C THR A 59 17.75 -20.55 -14.36
N GLN A 60 17.79 -20.11 -15.61
CA GLN A 60 17.64 -18.71 -15.97
C GLN A 60 16.23 -18.17 -15.65
N THR A 61 15.19 -18.96 -15.89
CA THR A 61 13.80 -18.58 -15.60
C THR A 61 13.56 -18.51 -14.09
N THR A 62 14.01 -19.51 -13.33
CA THR A 62 13.90 -19.54 -11.86
C THR A 62 14.63 -18.35 -11.23
N GLN A 63 15.80 -17.99 -11.77
CA GLN A 63 16.55 -16.82 -11.32
C GLN A 63 15.79 -15.51 -11.58
N LEU A 64 15.13 -15.39 -12.74
CA LEU A 64 14.29 -14.23 -13.07
C LEU A 64 13.04 -14.17 -12.17
N SER A 65 12.30 -15.27 -12.00
CA SER A 65 11.12 -15.34 -11.13
C SER A 65 11.47 -15.01 -9.67
N SER A 66 12.63 -15.43 -9.20
CA SER A 66 13.14 -15.08 -7.87
C SER A 66 13.45 -13.58 -7.74
N MET A 67 14.05 -12.97 -8.76
CA MET A 67 14.29 -11.51 -8.80
C MET A 67 12.99 -10.71 -8.85
N GLU A 68 12.02 -11.16 -9.64
CA GLU A 68 10.69 -10.55 -9.68
C GLU A 68 9.98 -10.64 -8.33
N GLN A 69 10.06 -11.79 -7.66
CA GLN A 69 9.47 -11.97 -6.33
C GLN A 69 10.16 -11.08 -5.28
N LEU A 70 11.49 -10.94 -5.32
CA LEU A 70 12.22 -10.01 -4.46
C LEU A 70 11.83 -8.55 -4.75
N THR A 71 11.62 -8.21 -6.01
CA THR A 71 11.15 -6.87 -6.42
C THR A 71 9.75 -6.60 -5.90
N ALA A 72 8.84 -7.57 -6.03
CA ALA A 72 7.46 -7.48 -5.51
C ALA A 72 7.44 -7.35 -3.98
N LEU A 73 8.30 -8.09 -3.29
CA LEU A 73 8.46 -8.00 -1.84
C LEU A 73 8.97 -6.61 -1.41
N SER A 74 9.97 -6.08 -2.11
CA SER A 74 10.50 -4.74 -1.86
C SER A 74 9.44 -3.66 -2.06
N ALA A 75 8.64 -3.76 -3.13
CA ALA A 75 7.52 -2.85 -3.38
C ALA A 75 6.45 -2.92 -2.27
N THR A 76 6.10 -4.13 -1.82
CA THR A 76 5.15 -4.33 -0.70
C THR A 76 5.68 -3.73 0.60
N SER A 77 6.98 -3.88 0.86
CA SER A 77 7.64 -3.29 2.03
C SER A 77 7.58 -1.76 2.00
N GLN A 78 7.87 -1.14 0.84
CA GLN A 78 7.77 0.30 0.67
C GLN A 78 6.33 0.82 0.87
N GLN A 79 5.33 0.12 0.34
CA GLN A 79 3.92 0.47 0.56
C GLN A 79 3.52 0.37 2.04
N SER A 80 3.99 -0.67 2.73
CA SER A 80 3.72 -0.87 4.16
C SER A 80 4.36 0.24 5.00
N PHE A 81 5.60 0.63 4.67
CA PHE A 81 6.26 1.77 5.30
C PHE A 81 5.50 3.08 5.05
N ALA A 82 5.05 3.33 3.82
CA ALA A 82 4.25 4.51 3.49
C ALA A 82 2.91 4.54 4.25
N LEU A 83 2.25 3.39 4.43
CA LEU A 83 1.04 3.27 5.23
C LEU A 83 1.31 3.56 6.72
N GLN A 84 2.44 3.09 7.25
CA GLN A 84 2.84 3.36 8.63
C GLN A 84 3.20 4.84 8.87
N MET A 85 3.85 5.48 7.90
CA MET A 85 4.08 6.93 7.94
C MET A 85 2.76 7.69 7.90
N ARG A 86 1.80 7.23 7.09
CA ARG A 86 0.45 7.81 7.00
C ARG A 86 -0.32 7.71 8.31
N SER A 87 -0.33 6.52 8.93
CA SER A 87 -1.00 6.29 10.22
C SER A 87 -0.36 7.12 11.33
N SER A 88 0.97 7.15 11.39
CA SER A 88 1.72 7.92 12.38
C SER A 88 1.45 9.42 12.26
N ALA A 89 1.47 9.97 11.03
CA ALA A 89 1.15 11.37 10.81
C ALA A 89 -0.30 11.70 11.18
N ALA A 90 -1.27 10.86 10.79
CA ALA A 90 -2.67 11.05 11.14
C ALA A 90 -2.90 11.06 12.66
N ALA A 91 -2.15 10.22 13.41
CA ALA A 91 -2.19 10.19 14.86
C ALA A 91 -1.62 11.45 15.53
N LEU A 92 -0.96 12.35 14.78
CA LEU A 92 -0.49 13.62 15.31
C LEU A 92 -1.58 14.69 15.38
N ILE A 93 -2.64 14.58 14.57
CA ILE A 93 -3.72 15.59 14.51
C ILE A 93 -4.41 15.72 15.86
N GLY A 94 -4.38 16.91 16.45
CA GLY A 94 -4.95 17.23 17.77
C GLY A 94 -3.94 17.16 18.93
N GLN A 95 -2.72 16.66 18.69
CA GLN A 95 -1.67 16.55 19.70
C GLN A 95 -0.75 17.77 19.62
N LYS A 96 -0.04 18.05 20.72
CA LYS A 96 0.98 19.09 20.75
C LYS A 96 2.30 18.51 20.25
N VAL A 97 2.79 19.05 19.15
CA VAL A 97 3.97 18.59 18.43
C VAL A 97 5.09 19.63 18.56
N SER A 98 6.29 19.17 18.90
CA SER A 98 7.52 19.96 18.83
C SER A 98 8.22 19.66 17.51
N TYR A 99 8.66 20.69 16.80
CA TYR A 99 9.28 20.57 15.48
C TYR A 99 10.39 21.60 15.29
N THR A 100 11.25 21.33 14.30
CA THR A 100 12.25 22.30 13.84
C THR A 100 11.72 23.03 12.62
N ASN A 101 11.63 24.36 12.68
CA ASN A 101 11.18 25.15 11.55
C ASN A 101 12.27 25.29 10.45
N ALA A 102 11.93 25.87 9.31
CA ALA A 102 12.87 26.09 8.21
C ALA A 102 14.11 26.94 8.56
N LYS A 103 14.09 27.65 9.70
CA LYS A 103 15.20 28.45 10.21
C LYS A 103 16.07 27.70 11.24
N GLY A 104 15.80 26.41 11.46
CA GLY A 104 16.54 25.59 12.43
C GLY A 104 16.16 25.84 13.89
N VAL A 105 15.07 26.56 14.16
CA VAL A 105 14.63 26.89 15.51
C VAL A 105 13.53 25.93 15.94
N ALA A 106 13.62 25.42 17.17
CA ALA A 106 12.59 24.59 17.76
C ALA A 106 11.33 25.42 18.02
N ALA A 107 10.19 24.93 17.54
CA ALA A 107 8.87 25.50 17.73
C ALA A 107 7.91 24.39 18.19
N THR A 108 6.80 24.80 18.80
CA THR A 108 5.80 23.88 19.33
C THR A 108 4.41 24.39 18.99
N GLY A 109 3.51 23.50 18.62
CA GLY A 109 2.11 23.85 18.40
C GLY A 109 1.21 22.64 18.28
N ILE A 110 -0.10 22.88 18.09
CA ILE A 110 -1.07 21.82 17.88
C ILE A 110 -1.14 21.47 16.39
N ALA A 111 -1.00 20.20 16.06
CA ALA A 111 -1.19 19.73 14.69
C ALA A 111 -2.68 19.78 14.31
N THR A 112 -3.00 20.51 13.25
CA THR A 112 -4.39 20.74 12.81
C THR A 112 -4.75 19.92 11.57
N ALA A 113 -3.78 19.61 10.71
CA ALA A 113 -4.00 18.86 9.50
C ALA A 113 -2.75 18.05 9.10
N VAL A 114 -2.94 17.06 8.23
CA VAL A 114 -1.88 16.27 7.63
C VAL A 114 -2.12 16.17 6.13
N SER A 115 -1.06 16.27 5.33
CA SER A 115 -1.08 16.10 3.88
C SER A 115 -0.17 14.96 3.44
N PHE A 116 -0.69 14.14 2.52
CA PHE A 116 0.00 13.01 1.90
C PHE A 116 0.28 13.24 0.41
N ALA A 117 0.26 14.50 -0.04
CA ALA A 117 0.50 14.85 -1.44
C ALA A 117 1.97 14.66 -1.87
N ALA A 118 2.90 14.77 -0.92
CA ALA A 118 4.32 14.52 -1.12
C ALA A 118 4.72 13.10 -0.70
N THR A 119 5.93 12.69 -1.05
CA THR A 119 6.54 11.40 -0.66
C THR A 119 6.66 11.26 0.86
N THR A 120 7.11 12.31 1.55
CA THR A 120 7.06 12.39 3.01
C THR A 120 5.79 13.12 3.43
N PRO A 121 4.97 12.52 4.33
CA PRO A 121 3.82 13.22 4.90
C PRO A 121 4.22 14.53 5.58
N THR A 122 3.36 15.54 5.48
CA THR A 122 3.54 16.83 6.15
C THR A 122 2.42 17.08 7.13
N VAL A 123 2.75 17.71 8.25
CA VAL A 123 1.85 18.07 9.34
C VAL A 123 1.75 19.58 9.37
N THR A 124 0.52 20.11 9.40
CA THR A 124 0.27 21.53 9.54
C THR A 124 0.12 21.87 11.01
N VAL A 125 0.92 22.81 11.51
CA VAL A 125 0.90 23.29 12.88
C VAL A 125 0.68 24.81 12.85
N GLY A 126 -0.55 25.25 13.11
CA GLY A 126 -0.93 26.65 12.92
C GLY A 126 -0.82 27.07 11.44
N SER A 127 0.11 27.98 11.14
CA SER A 127 0.44 28.42 9.77
C SER A 127 1.63 27.69 9.15
N ASP A 128 2.35 26.88 9.92
CA ASP A 128 3.57 26.22 9.48
C ASP A 128 3.27 24.83 8.91
N VAL A 129 3.86 24.51 7.77
CA VAL A 129 3.84 23.15 7.19
C VAL A 129 5.17 22.48 7.50
N VAL A 130 5.13 21.38 8.24
CA VAL A 130 6.29 20.70 8.79
C VAL A 130 6.35 19.28 8.25
N PRO A 131 7.44 18.82 7.63
CA PRO A 131 7.58 17.42 7.23
C PRO A 131 7.66 16.52 8.47
N LEU A 132 7.10 15.31 8.37
CA LEU A 132 7.05 14.36 9.49
C LEU A 132 8.46 14.07 10.07
N ASP A 133 9.49 14.08 9.23
CA ASP A 133 10.89 13.86 9.63
C ASP A 133 11.46 14.98 10.52
N SER A 134 10.86 16.18 10.52
CA SER A 134 11.28 17.32 11.35
C SER A 134 10.53 17.43 12.67
N VAL A 135 9.62 16.49 12.96
CA VAL A 135 8.94 16.37 14.25
C VAL A 135 9.90 15.74 15.26
N SER A 136 10.19 16.46 16.34
CA SER A 136 11.14 16.02 17.37
C SER A 136 10.46 15.41 18.60
N ALA A 137 9.22 15.79 18.90
CA ALA A 137 8.45 15.19 19.99
C ALA A 137 6.93 15.35 19.78
N VAL A 138 6.17 14.41 20.34
CA VAL A 138 4.70 14.45 20.39
C VAL A 138 4.28 14.32 21.83
N THR A 139 3.52 15.29 22.31
CA THR A 139 2.95 15.27 23.66
C THR A 139 1.42 15.27 23.55
N SER A 140 0.78 14.30 24.19
CA SER A 140 -0.68 14.33 24.32
C SER A 140 -1.04 15.50 25.23
N SER A 141 -1.90 16.38 24.73
CA SER A 141 -2.53 17.39 25.59
C SER A 141 -3.57 16.67 26.43
N SER A 142 -3.14 15.95 27.48
CA SER A 142 -4.07 15.41 28.47
C SER A 142 -4.80 16.59 29.11
N ALA A 143 -6.07 16.78 28.75
CA ALA A 143 -6.94 17.68 29.48
C ALA A 143 -7.00 17.18 30.93
N SER A 144 -6.53 18.00 31.85
CA SER A 144 -6.66 17.76 33.28
C SER A 144 -8.14 17.49 33.59
N THR A 145 -8.46 16.23 33.89
CA THR A 145 -9.75 15.89 34.49
C THR A 145 -9.63 16.29 35.96
N SER A 146 -10.00 17.52 36.28
CA SER A 146 -10.25 17.92 37.68
C SER A 146 -11.52 17.23 38.15
N ALA A 147 -11.37 16.33 39.13
CA ALA A 147 -12.45 15.86 39.99
C ALA A 147 -12.54 16.74 41.24
#